data_AF-A0A212F3B8-F1
#
_entry.id   AF-A0A212F3B8-F1
#
_cell.length_a   1.000
_cell.length_b   1.000
_cell.length_c   1.000
_cell.angle_alpha   90.00
_cell.angle_beta   90.00
_cell.angle_gamma   90.00
#
_symmetry.space_group_name_H-M   'P 1'
#
loop_
_entity.id
_entity.type
_entity.pdbx_description
1 polymer ?
#
loop_
_entity_poly.entity_id
_entity_poly.type
_entity_poly.pdbx_seq_one_letter_code
_entity_poly.pdbx_strand_id
1 'polypeptide(L)'
;MAAIKLEKNNIICHGCLSVDRSLLPIKKNLDLYFILLGNQQFYSGDVTGPVYMCFECRSLLQKVGMFRQRIQRAQDMFSKMLLNWVC
;
A
#
# COMPACT_ATOMS: atom_id res chain seq x y z
N MET A 1 -7.76 -21.14 -6.12
CA MET A 1 -6.79 -20.14 -6.64
C MET A 1 -5.44 -20.82 -6.69
N ALA A 2 -4.95 -21.17 -7.87
CA ALA A 2 -3.69 -21.86 -8.03
C ALA A 2 -2.52 -20.88 -7.85
N ALA A 3 -1.57 -21.21 -6.97
CA ALA A 3 -0.31 -20.51 -6.87
C ALA A 3 0.58 -20.95 -8.05
N ILE A 4 0.66 -20.12 -9.09
CA ILE A 4 1.50 -20.40 -10.26
C ILE A 4 2.92 -19.99 -9.90
N LYS A 5 3.83 -20.96 -9.83
CA LYS A 5 5.27 -20.71 -9.77
C LYS A 5 5.74 -20.34 -11.18
N LEU A 6 5.80 -19.04 -11.47
CA LEU A 6 6.27 -18.53 -12.76
C LEU A 6 7.81 -18.45 -12.76
N GLU A 7 8.47 -19.31 -13.53
CA GLU A 7 9.94 -19.29 -13.72
C GLU A 7 10.39 -18.45 -14.93
N LYS A 8 9.64 -17.41 -15.32
CA LYS A 8 10.04 -16.50 -16.40
C LYS A 8 9.63 -15.06 -16.04
N ASN A 9 10.64 -14.20 -15.95
CA ASN A 9 10.68 -12.86 -15.34
C ASN A 9 10.85 -12.89 -13.82
N ASN A 10 11.90 -12.22 -13.34
CA ASN A 10 12.22 -11.99 -11.93
C ASN A 10 11.11 -11.15 -11.26
N ILE A 11 9.91 -11.70 -11.09
CA ILE A 11 8.85 -11.03 -10.34
C ILE A 11 9.34 -11.01 -8.89
N ILE A 12 9.74 -9.83 -8.45
CA ILE A 12 10.21 -9.57 -7.08
C ILE A 12 9.06 -9.00 -6.27
N CYS A 13 9.07 -9.25 -4.96
CA CYS A 13 8.19 -8.51 -4.06
C CYS A 13 8.58 -7.02 -4.09
N HIS A 14 7.68 -6.14 -4.50
CA HIS A 14 7.96 -4.70 -4.54
C HIS A 14 8.06 -4.06 -3.14
N GLY A 15 7.69 -4.78 -2.07
CA GLY A 15 7.84 -4.32 -0.69
C GLY A 15 9.16 -4.71 -0.03
N CYS A 16 9.66 -5.93 -0.27
CA CYS A 16 10.86 -6.46 0.40
C CYS A 16 11.94 -7.00 -0.55
N LEU A 17 11.74 -6.88 -1.87
CA LEU A 17 12.63 -7.33 -2.94
C LEU A 17 12.92 -8.85 -2.97
N SER A 18 12.22 -9.63 -2.15
CA SER A 18 12.34 -11.09 -2.12
C SER A 18 11.85 -11.72 -3.43
N VAL A 19 12.60 -12.70 -3.93
CA VAL A 19 12.28 -13.50 -5.13
C VAL A 19 11.66 -14.87 -4.81
N ASP A 20 11.92 -15.41 -3.61
CA ASP A 20 11.52 -16.79 -3.24
C ASP A 20 10.12 -16.89 -2.61
N ARG A 21 9.27 -15.87 -2.79
CA ARG A 21 7.97 -15.78 -2.13
C ARG A 21 6.85 -15.87 -3.15
N SER A 22 5.72 -16.46 -2.77
CA SER A 22 4.50 -16.36 -3.58
C SER A 22 4.02 -14.91 -3.60
N LEU A 23 3.89 -14.35 -4.80
CA LEU A 23 3.52 -12.96 -4.99
C LEU A 23 2.09 -12.83 -5.48
N LEU A 24 1.39 -11.82 -4.96
CA LEU A 24 0.04 -11.47 -5.36
C LEU A 24 0.01 -10.00 -5.80
N PRO A 25 -0.73 -9.67 -6.87
CA PRO A 25 -0.91 -8.28 -7.27
C PRO A 25 -1.69 -7.53 -6.19
N ILE A 26 -1.27 -6.31 -5.88
CA ILE A 26 -2.02 -5.41 -4.99
C ILE A 26 -2.93 -4.50 -5.82
N LYS A 27 -4.23 -4.53 -5.50
CA LYS A 27 -5.23 -3.59 -6.06
C LYS A 27 -5.71 -2.56 -5.04
N LYS A 28 -5.79 -2.96 -3.76
CA LYS A 28 -6.17 -2.11 -2.64
C LYS A 28 -4.92 -1.53 -2.00
N ASN A 29 -5.01 -0.29 -1.52
CA ASN A 29 -3.91 0.45 -0.87
C ASN A 29 -2.70 0.71 -1.80
N LEU A 30 -2.90 0.70 -3.12
CA LEU A 30 -1.85 1.00 -4.09
C LEU A 30 -1.38 2.46 -3.94
N ASP A 31 -2.32 3.36 -3.69
CA ASP A 31 -2.06 4.76 -3.31
C ASP A 31 -1.15 4.83 -2.09
N LEU A 32 -1.44 4.04 -1.06
CA LEU A 32 -0.67 4.02 0.18
C LEU A 32 0.74 3.49 -0.04
N TYR A 33 0.91 2.49 -0.90
CA TYR A 33 2.23 2.01 -1.29
C TYR A 33 3.06 3.14 -1.90
N PHE A 34 2.50 3.91 -2.83
CA PHE A 34 3.22 5.04 -3.44
C PHE A 34 3.51 6.18 -2.46
N ILE A 35 2.57 6.47 -1.55
CA ILE A 35 2.78 7.44 -0.47
C ILE A 35 3.97 7.02 0.41
N LEU A 36 4.06 5.73 0.77
CA LEU A 36 5.13 5.19 1.62
C LEU A 36 6.51 5.21 0.93
N LEU A 37 6.54 5.19 -0.40
CA LEU A 37 7.78 5.39 -1.17
C LEU A 37 8.21 6.86 -1.26
N GLY A 38 7.52 7.77 -0.56
CA GLY A 38 7.92 9.18 -0.46
C GLY A 38 7.67 9.99 -1.73
N ASN A 39 6.65 9.62 -2.53
CA ASN A 39 6.36 10.26 -3.81
C ASN A 39 7.60 10.36 -4.72
N GLN A 40 8.56 9.41 -4.63
CA GLN A 40 9.57 9.28 -5.68
C GLN A 40 8.81 9.16 -6.99
N GLN A 41 8.95 10.21 -7.78
CA GLN A 41 8.07 10.56 -8.88
C GLN A 41 7.81 9.33 -9.73
N PHE A 42 6.55 8.90 -9.79
CA PHE A 42 6.10 8.22 -10.99
C PHE A 42 6.12 9.28 -12.07
N TYR A 43 7.25 9.35 -12.78
CA TYR A 43 7.24 9.76 -14.16
C TYR A 43 6.07 9.02 -14.80
N SER A 44 5.06 9.81 -15.14
CA SER A 44 3.92 9.46 -15.97
C SER A 44 4.43 8.80 -17.25
N GLY A 45 4.61 7.48 -17.22
CA GLY A 45 5.18 6.71 -18.34
C GLY A 45 5.53 5.25 -18.02
N ASP A 46 6.26 4.98 -16.95
CA ASP A 46 7.05 3.72 -16.90
C ASP A 46 6.55 2.61 -15.98
N VAL A 47 5.56 2.85 -15.10
CA VAL A 47 4.97 1.77 -14.29
C VAL A 47 3.55 1.46 -14.76
N THR A 48 3.47 0.91 -15.96
CA THR A 48 2.25 0.30 -16.52
C THR A 48 2.01 -1.12 -16.00
N GLY A 49 2.92 -1.66 -15.17
CA GLY A 49 2.87 -3.02 -14.65
C GLY A 49 2.12 -3.15 -13.30
N PRO A 50 1.46 -4.29 -13.05
CA PRO A 50 0.89 -4.59 -11.74
C PRO A 50 1.97 -4.68 -10.65
N VAL A 51 1.75 -4.00 -9.52
CA VAL A 51 2.62 -4.11 -8.34
C VAL A 51 2.35 -5.44 -7.64
N TYR A 52 3.39 -6.27 -7.50
CA TYR A 52 3.33 -7.58 -6.85
C TYR A 52 3.98 -7.54 -5.46
N MET A 53 3.33 -8.16 -4.48
CA MET A 53 3.87 -8.27 -3.12
C MET A 53 3.67 -9.67 -2.54
N CYS A 54 4.60 -10.05 -1.65
CA CYS A 54 4.41 -11.21 -0.79
C CYS A 54 3.31 -10.95 0.25
N PHE A 55 2.83 -12.03 0.88
CA PHE A 55 1.76 -11.95 1.87
C PHE A 55 2.09 -11.01 3.03
N GLU A 56 3.31 -11.09 3.56
CA GLU A 56 3.76 -10.30 4.71
C GLU A 56 3.76 -8.79 4.41
N CYS A 57 4.32 -8.40 3.26
CA CYS A 57 4.33 -6.99 2.82
C CYS A 57 2.91 -6.47 2.61
N ARG A 58 2.03 -7.30 2.02
CA ARG A 58 0.63 -6.94 1.82
C ARG A 58 -0.12 -6.78 3.15
N SER A 59 0.12 -7.65 4.13
CA SER A 59 -0.45 -7.53 5.47
C SER A 59 0.03 -6.28 6.19
N LEU A 60 1.31 -5.92 6.03
CA LEU A 60 1.85 -4.68 6.57
C LEU A 60 1.15 -3.46 5.95
N LEU A 61 1.04 -3.42 4.62
CA LEU A 61 0.35 -2.35 3.91
C LEU A 61 -1.11 -2.20 4.33
N GLN A 62 -1.81 -3.31 4.62
CA GLN A 62 -3.16 -3.28 5.19
C GLN A 62 -3.21 -2.68 6.59
N LYS A 63 -2.26 -3.04 7.46
CA LYS A 63 -2.16 -2.47 8.82
C LYS A 63 -1.91 -0.96 8.77
N VAL A 64 -1.02 -0.51 7.88
CA VAL A 64 -0.79 0.94 7.68
C VAL A 64 -2.07 1.63 7.18
N GLY A 65 -2.82 1.00 6.27
CA GLY A 65 -4.10 1.55 5.79
C GLY A 65 -5.12 1.71 6.91
N MET A 66 -5.26 0.69 7.77
CA MET A 66 -6.13 0.77 8.96
C MET A 66 -5.65 1.84 9.95
N PHE A 67 -4.33 1.96 10.15
CA PHE A 67 -3.76 2.99 11.01
C PHE A 67 -4.08 4.39 10.49
N ARG A 68 -3.86 4.65 9.20
CA ARG A 68 -4.21 5.92 8.54
C ARG A 68 -5.68 6.28 8.75
N GLN A 69 -6.59 5.33 8.55
CA GLN A 69 -8.03 5.56 8.76
C GLN A 69 -8.37 5.91 10.22
N ARG A 70 -7.71 5.27 11.19
CA ARG A 70 -7.91 5.58 12.62
C ARG A 70 -7.43 6.98 12.96
N ILE A 71 -6.28 7.39 12.45
CA ILE A 71 -5.75 8.75 12.63
C ILE A 71 -6.68 9.78 12.01
N GLN A 72 -7.16 9.56 10.78
CA GLN A 72 -8.12 10.46 10.12
C GLN A 72 -9.40 10.63 10.95
N ARG A 73 -9.98 9.53 11.46
CA ARG A 73 -11.16 9.61 12.33
C ARG A 73 -10.89 10.41 13.61
N ALA A 74 -9.73 10.21 14.24
CA ALA A 74 -9.36 10.97 15.43
C ALA A 74 -9.22 12.47 15.13
N GLN A 75 -8.62 12.83 13.99
CA GLN A 75 -8.50 14.22 13.52
C GLN A 75 -9.87 14.84 13.21
N ASP A 76 -10.77 14.09 12.57
CA ASP A 76 -12.14 14.54 12.27
C ASP A 76 -12.92 14.80 13.55
N MET A 77 -12.81 13.91 14.55
CA MET A 77 -13.44 14.08 15.86
C MET A 77 -12.90 15.33 16.57
N PHE A 78 -11.59 15.52 16.58
CA PHE A 78 -10.96 16.69 17.21
C PHE A 78 -11.37 18.00 16.53
N SER A 79 -11.39 18.03 15.19
CA SER A 79 -11.78 19.21 14.41
C SER A 79 -13.24 19.59 14.66
N LYS A 80 -14.14 18.61 14.75
CA LYS A 80 -15.56 18.84 15.09
C LYS A 80 -15.72 19.39 16.51
N MET A 81 -14.94 18.88 17.47
CA MET A 81 -14.95 19.43 18.84
C MET A 81 -14.50 20.89 18.85
N LEU A 82 -13.43 21.24 18.13
CA LEU A 82 -12.95 22.62 18.06
C LEU A 82 -13.99 23.57 17.45
N LEU A 83 -14.68 23.16 16.37
CA LEU A 83 -15.73 23.97 15.76
C LEU A 83 -16.92 24.22 16.69
N ASN A 84 -17.29 23.21 17.50
CA ASN A 84 -18.37 23.34 18.48
C ASN A 84 -18.01 24.19 19.70
N TRP A 85 -16.72 24.46 19.95
CA TRP A 85 -16.27 25.32 21.05
C TRP A 85 -16.15 26.80 20.66
N VAL A 86 -16.14 27.11 19.37
CA VAL A 86 -15.94 28.47 18.84
C VAL A 86 -17.28 29.17 18.48
N CYS A 87 -18.39 28.42 18.49
CA CYS A 87 -19.76 28.94 18.38
C CYS A 87 -20.45 28.93 19.75
#